data_AF-A0A3L7PFR8-F1
#
_entry.id   AF-A0A3L7PFR8-F1
#
_cell.length_a   1.000
_cell.length_b   1.000
_cell.length_c   1.000
_cell.angle_alpha   90.00
_cell.angle_beta   90.00
_cell.angle_gamma   90.00
#
_symmetry.space_group_name_H-M   'P 1'
#
loop_
_entity.id
_entity.type
_entity.pdbx_description
1 polymer ?
#
loop_
_entity_poly.entity_id
_entity_poly.type
_entity_poly.pdbx_seq_one_letter_code
_entity_poly.pdbx_strand_id
1 'polypeptide(L)'
;TSASEAEQKYNEALLLEPTLEVAQIGLARVLCLREKFEEASRIIEELEKRGYLEPEVQALKAKIELHAAAEESGSVEEARRAVVANPKDFDAKIMLAESLASVSKNTEALDLCLEVIEDAVSPARDKAKDVMILILSQINDNEMTTTYRRKLATVWY
;
A
#
# COMPACT_ATOMS: atom_id res chain seq x y z
N THR A 1 -6.59 -27.19 19.37
CA THR A 1 -7.62 -26.20 18.98
C THR A 1 -7.19 -25.60 17.68
N SER A 2 -7.99 -25.74 16.63
CA SER A 2 -7.65 -25.16 15.33
C SER A 2 -7.68 -23.62 15.44
N ALA A 3 -6.89 -22.91 14.63
CA ALA A 3 -6.93 -21.44 14.60
C ALA A 3 -8.36 -20.92 14.33
N SER A 4 -9.16 -21.66 13.55
CA SER A 4 -10.56 -21.32 13.28
C SER A 4 -11.47 -21.42 14.51
N GLU A 5 -11.29 -22.44 15.35
CA GLU A 5 -12.07 -22.58 16.60
C GLU A 5 -11.73 -21.49 17.61
N ALA A 6 -10.45 -21.09 17.67
CA ALA A 6 -10.01 -20.00 18.53
C ALA A 6 -10.62 -18.66 18.09
N GLU A 7 -10.64 -18.37 16.78
CA GLU A 7 -11.27 -17.16 16.22
C GLU A 7 -12.75 -17.07 16.60
N GLN A 8 -13.50 -18.17 16.45
CA GLN A 8 -14.92 -18.20 16.78
C GLN A 8 -15.17 -17.87 18.26
N LYS A 9 -14.39 -18.48 19.17
CA LYS A 9 -14.54 -18.22 20.61
C LYS A 9 -14.22 -16.77 20.99
N TYR A 10 -13.22 -16.16 20.37
CA TYR A 10 -12.91 -14.76 20.62
C TYR A 10 -14.00 -13.83 20.06
N ASN A 11 -14.55 -14.12 18.88
CA ASN A 11 -15.69 -13.38 18.35
C ASN A 11 -16.94 -13.50 19.25
N GLU A 12 -17.25 -14.70 19.76
CA GLU A 12 -18.33 -14.89 20.74
C GLU A 12 -18.10 -14.08 22.02
N ALA A 13 -16.87 -14.04 22.52
CA ALA A 13 -16.53 -13.21 23.68
C ALA A 13 -16.69 -11.72 23.40
N LEU A 14 -16.28 -11.24 22.22
CA LEU A 14 -16.41 -9.84 21.82
C LEU A 14 -17.85 -9.42 21.50
N LEU A 15 -18.73 -10.37 21.16
CA LEU A 15 -20.18 -10.09 21.06
C LEU A 15 -20.80 -9.78 22.43
N LEU A 16 -20.30 -10.43 23.49
CA LEU A 16 -20.76 -10.21 24.86
C LEU A 16 -20.10 -8.98 25.48
N GLU A 17 -18.80 -8.81 25.25
CA GLU A 17 -18.01 -7.69 25.77
C GLU A 17 -17.06 -7.17 24.68
N PRO A 18 -17.48 -6.18 23.87
CA PRO A 18 -16.70 -5.68 22.74
C PRO A 18 -15.36 -5.06 23.11
N THR A 19 -15.21 -4.62 24.35
CA THR A 19 -14.01 -3.97 24.90
C THR A 19 -13.09 -4.95 25.63
N LEU A 20 -13.38 -6.26 25.58
CA LEU A 20 -12.58 -7.26 26.27
C LEU A 20 -11.20 -7.41 25.61
N GLU A 21 -10.21 -6.77 26.22
CA GLU A 21 -8.85 -6.62 25.70
C GLU A 21 -8.18 -7.96 25.40
N VAL A 22 -8.30 -8.92 26.34
CA VAL A 22 -7.73 -10.27 26.19
C VAL A 22 -8.33 -10.99 24.97
N ALA A 23 -9.60 -10.75 24.66
CA ALA A 23 -10.25 -11.32 23.49
C ALA A 23 -9.84 -10.60 22.20
N GLN A 24 -9.67 -9.28 22.22
CA GLN A 24 -9.15 -8.51 21.09
C GLN A 24 -7.72 -8.92 20.72
N ILE A 25 -6.82 -9.00 21.70
CA ILE A 25 -5.44 -9.43 21.53
C ILE A 25 -5.37 -10.89 21.04
N GLY A 26 -6.18 -11.76 21.67
CA GLY A 26 -6.31 -13.15 21.27
C GLY A 26 -6.78 -13.32 19.82
N LEU A 27 -7.78 -12.54 19.41
CA LEU A 27 -8.30 -12.52 18.06
C LEU A 27 -7.26 -11.99 17.06
N ALA A 28 -6.61 -10.87 17.34
CA ALA A 28 -5.55 -10.31 16.48
C ALA A 28 -4.43 -11.32 16.24
N ARG A 29 -4.00 -12.06 17.28
CA ARG A 29 -3.01 -13.13 17.15
C ARG A 29 -3.48 -14.25 16.22
N VAL A 30 -4.72 -14.70 16.39
CA VAL A 30 -5.29 -15.77 15.56
C VAL A 30 -5.43 -15.32 14.10
N LEU A 31 -5.84 -14.09 13.86
CA LEU A 31 -5.92 -13.50 12.52
C LEU A 31 -4.54 -13.44 11.85
N CYS A 32 -3.49 -13.02 12.58
CA CYS A 32 -2.11 -13.05 12.09
C CYS A 32 -1.60 -14.47 11.78
N LEU A 33 -2.07 -15.50 12.49
CA LEU A 33 -1.73 -16.91 12.19
C LEU A 33 -2.46 -17.43 10.94
N ARG A 34 -3.59 -16.82 10.61
CA ARG A 34 -4.38 -17.12 9.41
C ARG A 34 -4.07 -16.20 8.23
N GLU A 35 -3.01 -15.40 8.34
CA GLU A 35 -2.57 -14.42 7.32
C GLU A 35 -3.64 -13.37 6.98
N LYS A 36 -4.63 -13.18 7.88
CA LYS A 36 -5.67 -12.16 7.77
C LYS A 36 -5.15 -10.83 8.35
N PHE A 37 -4.08 -10.31 7.77
CA PHE A 37 -3.33 -9.18 8.33
C PHE A 37 -4.13 -7.88 8.39
N GLU A 38 -5.03 -7.64 7.44
CA GLU A 38 -5.89 -6.44 7.43
C GLU A 38 -6.93 -6.45 8.55
N GLU A 39 -7.56 -7.61 8.80
CA GLU A 39 -8.48 -7.77 9.92
C GLU A 39 -7.73 -7.61 11.26
N ALA A 40 -6.51 -8.15 11.35
CA ALA A 40 -5.66 -8.01 12.53
C ALA A 40 -5.22 -6.56 12.78
N SER A 41 -4.85 -5.82 11.73
CA SER A 41 -4.42 -4.42 11.83
C SER A 41 -5.51 -3.55 12.44
N ARG A 42 -6.76 -3.71 11.99
CA ARG A 42 -7.90 -2.94 12.52
C ARG A 42 -8.08 -3.12 14.03
N ILE A 43 -7.93 -4.35 14.52
CA ILE A 43 -8.04 -4.64 15.96
C ILE A 43 -6.88 -3.98 16.72
N ILE A 44 -5.66 -4.05 16.19
CA ILE A 44 -4.48 -3.44 16.79
C ILE A 44 -4.61 -1.91 16.84
N GLU A 45 -5.13 -1.29 15.78
CA GLU A 45 -5.40 0.15 15.73
C GLU A 45 -6.40 0.58 16.81
N GLU A 46 -7.47 -0.21 17.03
CA GLU A 46 -8.41 0.05 18.13
C GLU A 46 -7.75 -0.11 19.50
N LEU A 47 -6.90 -1.14 19.69
CA LEU A 47 -6.13 -1.32 20.92
C LEU A 47 -5.15 -0.16 21.16
N GLU A 48 -4.56 0.40 20.10
CA GLU A 48 -3.61 1.52 20.16
C GLU A 48 -4.27 2.83 20.59
N LYS A 49 -5.54 3.06 20.23
CA LYS A 49 -6.30 4.25 20.66
C LYS A 49 -6.43 4.38 22.19
N ARG A 50 -6.26 3.28 22.94
CA ARG A 50 -6.25 3.29 24.41
C ARG A 50 -5.01 3.98 24.99
N GLY A 51 -3.96 4.17 24.18
CA GLY A 51 -2.69 4.78 24.58
C GLY A 51 -1.68 3.83 25.22
N TYR A 52 -2.06 2.57 25.48
CA TYR A 52 -1.14 1.51 25.90
C TYR A 52 -1.26 0.30 24.98
N LEU A 53 -0.11 -0.19 24.51
CA LEU A 53 0.00 -1.38 23.68
C LEU A 53 0.91 -2.37 24.39
N GLU A 54 0.39 -3.56 24.66
CA GLU A 54 1.13 -4.65 25.28
C GLU A 54 2.30 -5.08 24.38
N PRO A 55 3.44 -5.54 24.92
CA PRO A 55 4.59 -5.96 24.11
C PRO A 55 4.26 -7.04 23.07
N GLU A 56 3.32 -7.92 23.36
CA GLU A 56 2.86 -8.93 22.41
C GLU A 56 2.11 -8.33 21.22
N VAL A 57 1.31 -7.29 21.46
CA VAL A 57 0.55 -6.58 20.43
C VAL A 57 1.49 -5.74 19.58
N GLN A 58 2.51 -5.13 20.18
CA GLN A 58 3.60 -4.45 19.45
C GLN A 58 4.33 -5.40 18.50
N ALA A 59 4.63 -6.63 18.95
CA ALA A 59 5.25 -7.64 18.10
C ALA A 59 4.35 -8.07 16.94
N LEU A 60 3.03 -8.20 17.18
CA LEU A 60 2.06 -8.48 16.12
C LEU A 60 1.96 -7.34 15.10
N LYS A 61 1.95 -6.09 15.57
CA LYS A 61 1.96 -4.89 14.72
C LYS A 61 3.18 -4.87 13.82
N ALA A 62 4.38 -5.03 14.39
CA ALA A 62 5.63 -5.08 13.63
C ALA A 62 5.62 -6.21 12.59
N LYS A 63 5.06 -7.38 12.93
CA LYS A 63 4.92 -8.49 11.97
C LYS A 63 4.02 -8.09 10.79
N ILE A 64 2.86 -7.47 11.04
CA ILE A 64 1.94 -7.01 9.99
C ILE A 64 2.64 -5.98 9.10
N GLU A 65 3.31 -4.98 9.69
CA GLU A 65 4.04 -3.95 8.95
C GLU A 65 5.14 -4.54 8.06
N LEU A 66 5.88 -5.55 8.56
CA LEU A 66 6.89 -6.25 7.76
C LEU A 66 6.28 -7.02 6.58
N HIS A 67 5.13 -7.67 6.78
CA HIS A 67 4.41 -8.36 5.70
C HIS A 67 3.91 -7.37 4.65
N ALA A 68 3.28 -6.28 5.05
CA ALA A 68 2.80 -5.25 4.14
C ALA A 68 3.95 -4.65 3.30
N ALA A 69 5.08 -4.32 3.94
CA ALA A 69 6.26 -3.80 3.24
C ALA A 69 6.85 -4.81 2.24
N ALA A 70 6.78 -6.11 2.55
CA ALA A 70 7.23 -7.17 1.66
C ALA A 70 6.31 -7.34 0.44
N GLU A 71 5.00 -7.29 0.63
CA GLU A 71 4.02 -7.34 -0.48
C GLU A 71 4.15 -6.12 -1.41
N GLU A 72 4.26 -4.94 -0.83
CA GLU A 72 4.53 -3.70 -1.56
C GLU A 72 5.83 -3.78 -2.39
N SER A 73 6.91 -4.28 -1.78
CA SER A 73 8.18 -4.48 -2.48
C SER A 73 8.10 -5.54 -3.57
N GLY A 74 7.31 -6.60 -3.35
CA GLY A 74 7.05 -7.65 -4.33
C GLY A 74 6.30 -7.12 -5.56
N SER A 75 5.26 -6.33 -5.35
CA SER A 75 4.48 -5.69 -6.43
C SER A 75 5.36 -4.80 -7.31
N VAL A 76 6.24 -4.00 -6.70
CA VAL A 76 7.20 -3.15 -7.44
C VAL A 76 8.16 -3.99 -8.28
N GLU A 77 8.69 -5.08 -7.73
CA GLU A 77 9.63 -5.97 -8.42
C GLU A 77 8.96 -6.72 -9.59
N GLU A 78 7.73 -7.17 -9.42
CA GLU A 78 6.92 -7.79 -10.48
C GLU A 78 6.62 -6.81 -11.61
N ALA A 79 6.17 -5.59 -11.27
CA ALA A 79 5.94 -4.54 -12.26
C ALA A 79 7.24 -4.16 -13.00
N ARG A 80 8.38 -4.13 -12.30
CA ARG A 80 9.68 -3.88 -12.93
C ARG A 80 10.06 -4.98 -13.91
N ARG A 81 9.81 -6.25 -13.56
CA ARG A 81 10.04 -7.39 -14.47
C ARG A 81 9.16 -7.32 -15.70
N ALA A 82 7.89 -6.91 -15.57
CA ALA A 82 7.01 -6.69 -16.71
C ALA A 82 7.56 -5.64 -17.67
N VAL A 83 8.05 -4.51 -17.15
CA VAL A 83 8.69 -3.46 -17.98
C VAL A 83 9.98 -3.96 -18.64
N VAL A 84 10.81 -4.74 -17.94
CA VAL A 84 12.04 -5.32 -18.51
C VAL A 84 11.71 -6.33 -19.62
N ALA A 85 10.66 -7.13 -19.44
CA ALA A 85 10.22 -8.12 -20.43
C ALA A 85 9.69 -7.44 -21.71
N ASN A 86 9.02 -6.30 -21.58
CA ASN A 86 8.58 -5.51 -22.73
C ASN A 86 8.75 -3.99 -22.48
N PRO A 87 9.90 -3.41 -22.83
CA PRO A 87 10.17 -1.98 -22.58
C PRO A 87 9.30 -1.02 -23.39
N LYS A 88 8.53 -1.51 -24.39
CA LYS A 88 7.59 -0.72 -25.18
C LYS A 88 6.14 -0.88 -24.71
N ASP A 89 5.92 -1.62 -23.63
CA ASP A 89 4.62 -1.75 -23.00
C ASP A 89 4.38 -0.55 -22.08
N PHE A 90 3.64 0.43 -22.58
CA PHE A 90 3.30 1.64 -21.83
C PHE A 90 2.34 1.36 -20.67
N ASP A 91 1.45 0.36 -20.79
CA ASP A 91 0.57 -0.01 -19.69
C ASP A 91 1.40 -0.65 -18.55
N ALA A 92 2.42 -1.46 -18.86
CA ALA A 92 3.35 -1.99 -17.86
C ALA A 92 4.17 -0.89 -17.16
N LYS A 93 4.61 0.14 -17.90
CA LYS A 93 5.29 1.31 -17.31
C LYS A 93 4.37 2.10 -16.39
N ILE A 94 3.11 2.31 -16.77
CA ILE A 94 2.13 2.98 -15.91
C ILE A 94 1.91 2.16 -14.63
N MET A 95 1.75 0.84 -14.74
CA MET A 95 1.59 -0.04 -13.57
C MET A 95 2.80 -0.03 -12.64
N LEU A 96 4.02 0.05 -13.19
CA LEU A 96 5.23 0.26 -12.40
C LEU A 96 5.23 1.63 -11.71
N ALA A 97 4.79 2.69 -12.38
CA ALA A 97 4.69 4.02 -11.76
C ALA A 97 3.71 4.03 -10.58
N GLU A 98 2.55 3.39 -10.73
CA GLU A 98 1.57 3.23 -9.64
C GLU A 98 2.15 2.43 -8.46
N SER A 99 2.84 1.32 -8.73
CA SER A 99 3.51 0.52 -7.70
C SER A 99 4.63 1.28 -7.00
N LEU A 100 5.38 2.12 -7.72
CA LEU A 100 6.41 2.96 -7.13
C LEU A 100 5.81 4.07 -6.26
N ALA A 101 4.68 4.64 -6.66
CA ALA A 101 3.97 5.63 -5.88
C ALA A 101 3.41 5.05 -4.56
N SER A 102 2.91 3.81 -4.56
CA SER A 102 2.39 3.17 -3.33
C SER A 102 3.47 3.03 -2.26
N VAL A 103 4.72 2.79 -2.65
CA VAL A 103 5.89 2.71 -1.75
C VAL A 103 6.62 4.04 -1.55
N SER A 104 5.95 5.16 -1.86
CA SER A 104 6.49 6.53 -1.73
C SER A 104 7.75 6.82 -2.56
N LYS A 105 8.06 6.01 -3.58
CA LYS A 105 9.12 6.27 -4.58
C LYS A 105 8.63 7.24 -5.66
N ASN A 106 8.16 8.39 -5.22
CA ASN A 106 7.46 9.39 -6.03
C ASN A 106 8.28 9.91 -7.22
N THR A 107 9.59 10.12 -7.04
CA THR A 107 10.47 10.63 -8.10
C THR A 107 10.51 9.66 -9.28
N GLU A 108 10.75 8.38 -8.97
CA GLU A 108 10.88 7.32 -9.97
C GLU A 108 9.52 7.06 -10.67
N ALA A 109 8.42 7.13 -9.91
CA ALA A 109 7.06 7.05 -10.46
C ALA A 109 6.74 8.19 -11.44
N LEU A 110 7.05 9.44 -11.07
CA LEU A 110 6.76 10.62 -11.88
C LEU A 110 7.63 10.71 -13.13
N ASP A 111 8.91 10.33 -13.04
CA ASP A 111 9.80 10.26 -14.20
C ASP A 111 9.30 9.21 -15.21
N LEU A 112 8.84 8.06 -14.72
CA LEU A 112 8.28 7.01 -15.59
C LEU A 112 6.97 7.45 -16.27
N CYS A 113 6.11 8.19 -15.56
CA CYS A 113 4.92 8.78 -16.17
C CYS A 113 5.28 9.78 -17.28
N LEU A 114 6.29 10.64 -17.06
CA LEU A 114 6.76 11.58 -18.07
C LEU A 114 7.28 10.87 -19.32
N GLU A 115 8.09 9.82 -19.16
CA GLU A 115 8.58 9.00 -20.27
C GLU A 115 7.41 8.45 -21.11
N VAL A 116 6.37 7.90 -20.46
CA VAL A 116 5.18 7.41 -21.17
C VAL A 116 4.45 8.56 -21.87
N ILE A 117 4.36 9.75 -21.27
CA ILE A 117 3.68 10.91 -21.87
C ILE A 117 4.44 11.45 -23.09
N GLU A 118 5.77 11.35 -23.09
CA GLU A 118 6.65 11.74 -24.20
C GLU A 118 6.55 10.76 -25.38
N ASP A 119 6.56 9.45 -25.09
CA ASP A 119 6.73 8.41 -26.11
C ASP A 119 5.43 7.75 -26.59
N ALA A 120 4.38 7.72 -25.76
CA ALA A 120 3.15 7.01 -26.06
C ALA A 120 2.13 7.87 -26.82
N VAL A 121 1.23 7.19 -27.53
CA VAL A 121 0.01 7.79 -28.09
C VAL A 121 -1.19 7.50 -27.17
N SER A 122 -2.25 8.29 -27.30
CA SER A 122 -3.53 8.01 -26.62
C SER A 122 -4.03 6.60 -26.97
N PRO A 123 -4.55 5.83 -25.99
CA PRO A 123 -4.96 6.26 -24.65
C PRO A 123 -3.88 6.17 -23.56
N ALA A 124 -2.74 5.52 -23.81
CA ALA A 124 -1.71 5.31 -22.78
C ALA A 124 -1.11 6.64 -22.29
N ARG A 125 -0.92 7.60 -23.21
CA ARG A 125 -0.50 8.97 -22.89
C ARG A 125 -1.46 9.68 -21.91
N ASP A 126 -2.77 9.54 -22.13
CA ASP A 126 -3.79 10.15 -21.26
C ASP A 126 -3.81 9.50 -19.88
N LYS A 127 -3.77 8.16 -19.82
CA LYS A 127 -3.68 7.42 -18.56
C LYS A 127 -2.46 7.82 -17.74
N ALA A 128 -1.29 7.92 -18.37
CA ALA A 128 -0.05 8.30 -17.68
C ALA A 128 -0.12 9.71 -17.09
N LYS A 129 -0.78 10.65 -17.79
CA LYS A 129 -1.04 11.99 -17.24
C LYS A 129 -1.96 11.94 -16.03
N ASP A 130 -3.04 11.17 -16.09
CA ASP A 130 -3.99 11.07 -14.97
C ASP A 130 -3.32 10.48 -13.72
N VAL A 131 -2.51 9.43 -13.90
CA VAL A 131 -1.68 8.85 -12.83
C VAL A 131 -0.68 9.87 -12.29
N MET A 132 0.01 10.61 -13.15
CA MET A 132 0.95 11.65 -12.73
C MET A 132 0.27 12.75 -11.89
N ILE A 133 -0.93 13.20 -12.29
CA ILE A 133 -1.71 14.20 -11.55
C ILE A 133 -2.14 13.65 -10.18
N LEU A 134 -2.58 12.38 -10.13
CA LEU A 134 -2.95 11.71 -8.89
C LEU A 134 -1.76 11.67 -7.92
N ILE A 135 -0.60 11.23 -8.37
CA ILE A 135 0.63 11.17 -7.56
C ILE A 135 0.99 12.56 -7.03
N LEU A 136 0.99 13.58 -7.91
CA LEU A 136 1.27 14.97 -7.53
C LEU A 136 0.26 15.56 -6.53
N SER A 137 -0.95 15.04 -6.46
CA SER A 137 -1.96 15.48 -5.49
C SER A 137 -1.75 14.91 -4.09
N GLN A 138 -1.00 13.80 -3.97
CA GLN A 138 -0.72 13.12 -2.71
C GLN A 138 0.62 13.55 -2.09
N ILE A 139 1.50 14.19 -2.87
CA ILE A 139 2.81 14.65 -2.41
C ILE A 139 2.67 15.98 -1.65
N ASN A 140 3.19 16.03 -0.42
CA ASN A 140 3.26 17.25 0.39
C ASN A 140 4.48 18.15 0.05
N ASP A 141 5.39 17.68 -0.81
CA ASP A 141 6.53 18.45 -1.31
C ASP A 141 6.10 19.40 -2.44
N ASN A 142 6.03 20.70 -2.11
CA ASN A 142 5.63 21.75 -3.04
C ASN A 142 6.67 22.02 -4.14
N GLU A 143 7.97 21.86 -3.87
CA GLU A 143 9.04 22.11 -4.85
C GLU A 143 9.04 21.02 -5.92
N MET A 144 8.94 19.77 -5.48
CA MET A 144 8.81 18.61 -6.37
C MET A 144 7.55 18.75 -7.23
N THR A 145 6.40 19.02 -6.60
CA THR A 145 5.12 19.14 -7.28
C THR A 145 5.16 20.23 -8.36
N THR A 146 5.72 21.40 -8.04
CA THR A 146 5.85 22.52 -8.99
C THR A 146 6.77 22.14 -10.17
N THR A 147 7.89 21.47 -9.88
CA THR A 147 8.85 21.04 -10.89
C THR A 147 8.22 20.09 -11.91
N TYR A 148 7.53 19.05 -11.43
CA TYR A 148 6.91 18.05 -12.28
C TYR A 148 5.67 18.57 -13.02
N ARG A 149 4.88 19.48 -12.43
CA ARG A 149 3.81 20.17 -13.16
C ARG A 149 4.34 20.98 -14.34
N ARG A 150 5.47 21.67 -14.17
CA ARG A 150 6.13 22.40 -15.25
C ARG A 150 6.62 21.46 -16.35
N LYS A 151 7.26 20.34 -15.99
CA LYS A 151 7.69 19.32 -16.96
C LYS A 151 6.49 18.77 -17.75
N LEU A 152 5.40 18.43 -17.06
CA LEU A 152 4.16 17.95 -17.70
C LEU A 152 3.63 18.97 -18.71
N ALA A 153 3.59 20.26 -18.35
CA ALA A 153 3.14 21.31 -19.27
C ALA A 153 4.02 21.38 -20.53
N THR A 154 5.35 21.21 -20.42
CA THR A 154 6.25 21.24 -21.57
C THR A 154 6.04 20.07 -22.53
N VAL A 155 5.72 18.88 -22.02
CA VAL A 155 5.56 17.67 -22.84
C VAL A 155 4.13 17.56 -23.41
N TRP A 156 3.14 18.11 -22.70
CA TRP A 156 1.73 17.96 -23.06
C TRP A 156 1.26 18.94 -24.16
N TYR A 157 1.91 20.11 -24.27
CA TYR A 157 1.58 21.17 -25.23
C TYR A 157 2.50 21.14 -26.45
#